data_AF-A0A8J2M2R2-F1
#
_entry.id   AF-A0A8J2M2R2-F1
#
_cell.length_a   1.000
_cell.length_b   1.000
_cell.length_c   1.000
_cell.angle_alpha   90.00
_cell.angle_beta   90.00
_cell.angle_gamma   90.00
#
_symmetry.space_group_name_H-M   'P 1'
#
loop_
_entity.id
_entity.type
_entity.pdbx_description
1 polymer ?
#
loop_
_entity_poly.entity_id
_entity_poly.type
_entity_poly.pdbx_seq_one_letter_code
_entity_poly.pdbx_strand_id
1 'polypeptide(L)'
;MFTPKATTSMLHLIIGLLMMQTTNSEADQCDCENDYGSPFCDEIQNKDTECYADNEKLKLSAKGIHCAKSCETCCKLPRFQCEDRGVRLNCDRIKTSGLCKTTNGILLSLFSAECPKTCGLCGQECIDCDPVICSILKSNCENDESKRLCPQTCNVCRPINICFDTTEYCSSLKNSCDDPRLKPILQLSCNETCGMCHSESSPMIKPKPTVEYCVDADPRCASWAANGFCRNSFYRSLLNKCMKSCHLC
;
A
#
# COMPACT_ATOMS: atom_id res chain seq x y z
N MET A 1 -60.38 37.19 37.28
CA MET A 1 -59.55 38.17 38.01
C MET A 1 -58.13 37.64 38.07
N PHE A 2 -57.15 38.54 37.96
CA PHE A 2 -55.79 38.36 37.42
C PHE A 2 -54.74 37.66 38.32
N THR A 3 -53.84 36.89 37.66
CA THR A 3 -52.36 36.69 37.88
C THR A 3 -51.81 35.92 39.10
N PRO A 4 -50.52 35.46 39.13
CA PRO A 4 -49.52 35.19 38.06
C PRO A 4 -48.65 33.89 38.23
N LYS A 5 -47.75 33.70 37.24
CA LYS A 5 -46.40 33.05 37.27
C LYS A 5 -46.27 31.52 37.10
N ALA A 6 -45.65 31.14 35.99
CA ALA A 6 -44.39 30.37 36.00
C ALA A 6 -43.68 30.44 34.63
N THR A 7 -42.75 31.37 34.50
CA THR A 7 -41.68 31.36 33.50
C THR A 7 -40.55 30.47 34.02
N THR A 8 -40.35 29.26 33.51
CA THR A 8 -39.01 28.62 33.49
C THR A 8 -38.97 27.37 32.61
N SER A 9 -37.88 27.28 31.85
CA SER A 9 -37.25 26.02 31.42
C SER A 9 -37.80 25.30 30.18
N MET A 10 -37.99 26.05 29.11
CA MET A 10 -37.86 25.55 27.72
C MET A 10 -36.38 25.64 27.28
N LEU A 11 -35.44 25.11 28.09
CA LEU A 11 -34.00 25.17 27.76
C LEU A 11 -33.18 23.91 28.13
N HIS A 12 -33.78 22.87 28.73
CA HIS A 12 -33.01 21.70 29.20
C HIS A 12 -33.45 20.34 28.65
N LEU A 13 -34.27 20.30 27.60
CA LEU A 13 -34.66 19.03 26.95
C LEU A 13 -34.47 19.01 25.42
N ILE A 14 -33.58 19.86 24.90
CA ILE A 14 -33.09 19.78 23.51
C ILE A 14 -31.54 19.59 23.50
N ILE A 15 -30.92 19.37 24.66
CA ILE A 15 -29.49 19.04 24.79
C ILE A 15 -29.28 17.50 24.91
N GLY A 16 -30.24 16.71 24.41
CA GLY A 16 -30.20 15.24 24.41
C GLY A 16 -30.11 14.59 23.02
N LEU A 17 -29.88 15.39 21.98
CA LEU A 17 -29.81 14.93 20.58
C LEU A 17 -28.56 15.43 19.84
N LEU A 18 -27.63 16.04 20.56
CA LEU A 18 -26.27 16.30 20.09
C LEU A 18 -25.35 15.32 20.81
N MET A 19 -24.38 14.76 20.09
CA MET A 19 -23.41 13.73 20.52
C MET A 19 -23.89 12.29 20.39
N MET A 20 -23.99 11.76 19.17
CA MET A 20 -23.47 10.44 18.78
C MET A 20 -23.60 10.29 17.25
N GLN A 21 -22.96 11.19 16.51
CA GLN A 21 -22.39 10.81 15.23
C GLN A 21 -20.90 11.03 15.40
N THR A 22 -20.24 10.04 15.99
CA THR A 22 -18.82 9.85 15.74
C THR A 22 -18.70 9.76 14.22
N THR A 23 -18.20 10.83 13.61
CA THR A 23 -17.70 10.77 12.25
C THR A 23 -16.69 9.64 12.25
N ASN A 24 -17.02 8.49 11.65
CA ASN A 24 -16.03 7.50 11.32
C ASN A 24 -15.06 8.19 10.38
N SER A 25 -13.94 8.61 10.95
CA SER A 25 -12.75 9.01 10.22
C SER A 25 -12.32 7.77 9.43
N GLU A 26 -12.66 7.72 8.14
CA GLU A 26 -12.28 6.63 7.22
C GLU A 26 -10.75 6.49 7.09
N ALA A 27 -9.97 7.40 7.69
CA ALA A 27 -8.50 7.39 7.68
C ALA A 27 -7.86 6.56 8.82
N ASP A 28 -8.64 6.00 9.75
CA ASP A 28 -8.13 5.16 10.83
C ASP A 28 -8.43 3.66 10.63
N GLN A 29 -9.19 3.32 9.58
CA GLN A 29 -9.55 1.94 9.29
C GLN A 29 -8.53 1.38 8.28
N CYS A 30 -7.55 0.60 8.74
CA CYS A 30 -6.79 -0.25 7.82
C CYS A 30 -7.76 -1.31 7.29
N ASP A 31 -8.41 -1.01 6.16
CA ASP A 31 -9.32 -1.93 5.52
C ASP A 31 -8.53 -2.91 4.66
N CYS A 32 -8.83 -4.19 4.83
CA CYS A 32 -8.19 -5.26 4.06
C CYS A 32 -9.15 -6.41 3.87
N GLU A 33 -8.91 -7.19 2.82
CA GLU A 33 -9.64 -8.44 2.59
C GLU A 33 -8.90 -9.62 3.22
N ASN A 34 -9.66 -10.70 3.48
CA ASN A 34 -9.04 -11.99 3.76
C ASN A 34 -8.31 -12.50 2.51
N ASP A 35 -7.17 -13.13 2.70
CA ASP A 35 -6.45 -13.82 1.63
C ASP A 35 -7.22 -15.07 1.18
N TYR A 36 -7.95 -15.72 2.10
CA TYR A 36 -8.79 -16.88 1.80
C TYR A 36 -10.25 -16.64 2.21
N GLY A 37 -11.19 -17.20 1.45
CA GLY A 37 -12.61 -17.17 1.79
C GLY A 37 -13.05 -18.38 2.62
N SER A 38 -14.34 -18.66 2.56
CA SER A 38 -14.96 -19.88 3.10
C SER A 38 -14.25 -21.16 2.62
N PRO A 39 -14.06 -22.18 3.48
CA PRO A 39 -14.38 -22.21 4.91
C PRO A 39 -13.21 -21.75 5.79
N PHE A 40 -12.05 -21.42 5.21
CA PHE A 40 -10.81 -21.22 5.96
C PHE A 40 -10.87 -20.03 6.93
N CYS A 41 -11.49 -18.93 6.49
CA CYS A 41 -11.70 -17.73 7.30
C CYS A 41 -13.11 -17.62 7.89
N ASP A 42 -13.97 -18.60 7.58
CA ASP A 42 -15.24 -18.77 8.25
C ASP A 42 -14.97 -19.52 9.57
N GLU A 43 -15.91 -19.45 10.51
CA GLU A 43 -15.83 -20.21 11.77
C GLU A 43 -14.74 -19.78 12.77
N ILE A 44 -14.14 -18.59 12.63
CA ILE A 44 -13.30 -18.01 13.70
C ILE A 44 -14.21 -17.68 14.89
N GLN A 45 -14.17 -18.51 15.94
CA GLN A 45 -15.00 -18.36 17.13
C GLN A 45 -14.26 -17.55 18.20
N ASN A 46 -12.96 -17.77 18.33
CA ASN A 46 -12.14 -17.10 19.33
C ASN A 46 -10.89 -16.49 18.68
N LYS A 47 -10.99 -15.20 18.35
CA LYS A 47 -9.90 -14.42 17.76
C LYS A 47 -8.63 -14.46 18.61
N ASP A 48 -8.75 -14.48 19.93
CA ASP A 48 -7.59 -14.40 20.84
C ASP A 48 -6.72 -15.65 20.74
N THR A 49 -7.35 -16.82 20.61
CA THR A 49 -6.63 -18.09 20.50
C THR A 49 -6.35 -18.51 19.05
N GLU A 50 -7.17 -18.06 18.10
CA GLU A 50 -7.05 -18.48 16.70
C GLU A 50 -6.24 -17.50 15.85
N CYS A 51 -6.35 -16.19 16.08
CA CYS A 51 -5.67 -15.17 15.28
C CYS A 51 -4.29 -14.79 15.84
N TYR A 52 -3.98 -15.20 17.07
CA TYR A 52 -2.71 -14.91 17.71
C TYR A 52 -2.00 -16.20 18.12
N ALA A 53 -0.68 -16.20 17.98
CA ALA A 53 0.18 -17.32 18.36
C ALA A 53 0.64 -17.22 19.84
N ASP A 54 0.31 -16.12 20.49
CA ASP A 54 0.58 -15.85 21.90
C ASP A 54 -0.64 -15.21 22.57
N ASN A 55 -0.67 -15.29 23.90
CA ASN A 55 -1.76 -14.73 24.70
C ASN A 55 -1.69 -13.19 24.82
N GLU A 56 -0.58 -12.59 24.41
CA GLU A 56 -0.32 -11.14 24.52
C GLU A 56 -0.72 -10.36 23.25
N LYS A 57 -1.19 -11.07 22.21
CA LYS A 57 -1.60 -10.51 20.90
C LYS A 57 -0.49 -9.75 20.19
N LEU A 58 0.76 -10.12 20.47
CA LEU A 58 1.96 -9.55 19.88
C LEU A 58 2.28 -10.22 18.54
N LYS A 59 2.08 -11.53 18.46
CA LYS A 59 2.36 -12.33 17.26
C LYS A 59 1.08 -12.89 16.66
N LEU A 60 0.89 -12.61 15.37
CA LEU A 60 -0.21 -13.20 14.59
C LEU A 60 0.07 -14.67 14.29
N SER A 61 -0.99 -15.48 14.36
CA SER A 61 -0.99 -16.84 13.83
C SER A 61 -1.13 -16.83 12.30
N ALA A 62 -1.07 -18.00 11.66
CA ALA A 62 -1.39 -18.11 10.23
C ALA A 62 -2.81 -17.61 9.90
N LYS A 63 -3.81 -17.92 10.75
CA LYS A 63 -5.17 -17.38 10.61
C LYS A 63 -5.18 -15.86 10.82
N GLY A 64 -4.44 -15.34 11.80
CA GLY A 64 -4.29 -13.90 12.01
C GLY A 64 -3.68 -13.15 10.84
N ILE A 65 -2.86 -13.81 10.02
CA ILE A 65 -2.25 -13.21 8.84
C ILE A 65 -3.18 -13.29 7.62
N HIS A 66 -3.73 -14.48 7.37
CA HIS A 66 -4.47 -14.75 6.14
C HIS A 66 -5.97 -14.45 6.23
N CYS A 67 -6.53 -14.41 7.42
CA CYS A 67 -7.92 -14.04 7.68
C CYS A 67 -7.98 -12.65 8.32
N ALA A 68 -7.14 -11.71 7.87
CA ALA A 68 -6.92 -10.46 8.56
C ALA A 68 -8.17 -9.58 8.71
N LYS A 69 -9.12 -9.67 7.77
CA LYS A 69 -10.44 -9.02 7.89
C LYS A 69 -11.26 -9.68 8.98
N SER A 70 -11.41 -11.00 8.94
CA SER A 70 -12.16 -11.77 9.96
C SER A 70 -11.52 -11.69 11.36
N CYS A 71 -10.20 -11.59 11.43
CA CYS A 71 -9.41 -11.48 12.66
C CYS A 71 -9.26 -10.04 13.16
N GLU A 72 -9.65 -9.02 12.38
CA GLU A 72 -9.43 -7.60 12.67
C GLU A 72 -7.95 -7.24 12.91
N THR A 73 -7.06 -7.92 12.17
CA THR A 73 -5.61 -7.80 12.31
C THR A 73 -4.98 -7.04 11.16
N CYS A 74 -5.77 -6.45 10.25
CA CYS A 74 -5.28 -5.66 9.11
C CYS A 74 -4.19 -4.67 9.55
N CYS A 75 -4.44 -3.82 10.55
CA CYS A 75 -3.45 -2.84 11.04
C CYS A 75 -2.21 -3.44 11.73
N LYS A 76 -2.23 -4.74 12.07
CA LYS A 76 -1.08 -5.44 12.67
C LYS A 76 -0.13 -6.02 11.60
N LEU A 77 -0.55 -6.04 10.34
CA LEU A 77 0.31 -6.53 9.26
C LEU A 77 1.24 -5.42 8.77
N PRO A 78 2.54 -5.70 8.59
CA PRO A 78 3.51 -4.70 8.14
C PRO A 78 3.10 -3.97 6.85
N ARG A 79 2.47 -4.68 5.90
CA ARG A 79 2.00 -4.09 4.63
C ARG A 79 0.91 -3.02 4.79
N PHE A 80 0.19 -3.01 5.92
CA PHE A 80 -0.85 -2.03 6.22
C PHE A 80 -0.39 -0.95 7.21
N GLN A 81 0.88 -0.96 7.62
CA GLN A 81 1.50 0.04 8.51
C GLN A 81 2.30 1.08 7.70
N CYS A 82 1.71 1.58 6.63
CA CYS A 82 2.33 2.61 5.80
C CYS A 82 2.10 4.01 6.39
N GLU A 83 2.85 5.00 5.91
CA GLU A 83 2.69 6.40 6.29
C GLU A 83 2.42 7.27 5.06
N ASP A 84 1.75 8.40 5.27
CA ASP A 84 1.57 9.39 4.22
C ASP A 84 2.89 10.07 3.88
N ARG A 85 3.11 10.35 2.60
CA ARG A 85 4.27 11.12 2.13
C ARG A 85 3.96 12.61 2.07
N GLY A 86 2.80 12.95 1.51
CA GLY A 86 2.30 14.34 1.43
C GLY A 86 3.24 15.32 0.72
N VAL A 87 4.06 14.86 -0.22
CA VAL A 87 5.03 15.73 -0.93
C VAL A 87 4.30 16.59 -1.97
N ARG A 88 3.35 15.97 -2.69
CA ARG A 88 2.55 16.64 -3.73
C ARG A 88 1.15 16.99 -3.26
N LEU A 89 0.65 16.31 -2.23
CA LEU A 89 -0.71 16.45 -1.73
C LEU A 89 -0.73 16.82 -0.25
N ASN A 90 -1.73 17.60 0.14
CA ASN A 90 -2.07 17.79 1.54
C ASN A 90 -3.07 16.69 1.94
N CYS A 91 -2.61 15.68 2.66
CA CYS A 91 -3.44 14.52 2.99
C CYS A 91 -4.62 14.87 3.91
N ASP A 92 -4.49 15.83 4.82
CA ASP A 92 -5.63 16.32 5.64
C ASP A 92 -6.78 16.89 4.77
N ARG A 93 -6.43 17.59 3.69
CA ARG A 93 -7.41 18.09 2.71
C ARG A 93 -8.01 16.97 1.87
N ILE A 94 -7.22 15.98 1.47
CA ILE A 94 -7.71 14.81 0.71
C ILE A 94 -8.68 13.97 1.56
N LYS A 95 -8.37 13.79 2.85
CA LYS A 95 -9.22 13.09 3.82
C LYS A 95 -10.65 13.66 3.85
N THR A 96 -10.75 14.99 3.83
CA THR A 96 -12.04 15.69 3.97
C THR A 96 -12.74 15.97 2.64
N SER A 97 -12.07 15.78 1.50
CA SER A 97 -12.64 16.05 0.18
C SER A 97 -13.47 14.91 -0.41
N GLY A 98 -13.46 13.74 0.22
CA GLY A 98 -14.13 12.52 -0.30
C GLY A 98 -13.40 11.88 -1.49
N LEU A 99 -12.24 12.39 -1.90
CA LEU A 99 -11.51 11.92 -3.08
C LEU A 99 -10.89 10.54 -2.89
N CYS A 100 -10.67 10.08 -1.66
CA CYS A 100 -10.16 8.73 -1.38
C CYS A 100 -11.05 7.61 -1.97
N LYS A 101 -12.34 7.89 -2.23
CA LYS A 101 -13.29 6.94 -2.84
C LYS A 101 -13.34 7.00 -4.37
N THR A 102 -12.37 7.68 -4.99
CA THR A 102 -12.33 7.82 -6.44
C THR A 102 -12.23 6.46 -7.13
N THR A 103 -13.04 6.27 -8.18
CA THR A 103 -12.91 5.13 -9.10
C THR A 103 -11.95 5.44 -10.25
N ASN A 104 -11.44 6.67 -10.33
CA ASN A 104 -10.43 7.05 -11.30
C ASN A 104 -9.08 6.45 -10.87
N GLY A 105 -8.63 5.43 -11.60
CA GLY A 105 -7.41 4.70 -11.29
C GLY A 105 -6.13 5.55 -11.24
N ILE A 106 -6.11 6.70 -11.91
CA ILE A 106 -4.98 7.63 -11.87
C ILE A 106 -4.93 8.36 -10.53
N LEU A 107 -6.06 8.92 -10.10
CA LEU A 107 -6.17 9.57 -8.80
C LEU A 107 -5.94 8.56 -7.67
N LEU A 108 -6.45 7.34 -7.82
CA LEU A 108 -6.20 6.25 -6.88
C LEU A 108 -4.71 5.92 -6.76
N SER A 109 -3.98 5.89 -7.88
CA SER A 109 -2.53 5.68 -7.89
C SER A 109 -1.78 6.82 -7.20
N LEU A 110 -2.20 8.06 -7.44
CA LEU A 110 -1.62 9.24 -6.79
C LEU A 110 -1.87 9.22 -5.28
N PHE A 111 -3.09 8.92 -4.83
CA PHE A 111 -3.42 8.81 -3.42
C PHE A 111 -2.70 7.63 -2.75
N SER A 112 -2.53 6.50 -3.45
CA SER A 112 -1.74 5.37 -2.96
C SER A 112 -0.25 5.72 -2.80
N ALA A 113 0.27 6.66 -3.59
CA ALA A 113 1.67 7.07 -3.49
C ALA A 113 1.90 8.20 -2.47
N GLU A 114 0.96 9.13 -2.34
CA GLU A 114 1.13 10.36 -1.55
C GLU A 114 0.41 10.30 -0.19
N CYS A 115 -0.80 9.73 -0.15
CA CYS A 115 -1.66 9.69 1.04
C CYS A 115 -2.22 8.28 1.33
N PRO A 116 -1.42 7.20 1.27
CA PRO A 116 -1.94 5.85 1.40
C PRO A 116 -2.50 5.54 2.79
N LYS A 117 -1.97 6.13 3.86
CA LYS A 117 -2.51 5.94 5.21
C LYS A 117 -3.84 6.69 5.33
N THR A 118 -3.85 7.97 4.96
CA THR A 118 -5.06 8.80 5.00
C THR A 118 -6.22 8.21 4.20
N CYS A 119 -5.94 7.62 3.03
CA CYS A 119 -6.98 7.05 2.17
C CYS A 119 -7.23 5.55 2.40
N GLY A 120 -6.58 4.91 3.38
CA GLY A 120 -6.73 3.47 3.60
C GLY A 120 -6.20 2.60 2.44
N LEU A 121 -5.22 3.11 1.70
CA LEU A 121 -4.60 2.46 0.54
C LEU A 121 -3.25 1.81 0.88
N CYS A 122 -2.89 1.68 2.16
CA CYS A 122 -1.72 0.89 2.55
C CYS A 122 -1.82 -0.53 1.99
N GLY A 123 -0.69 -1.10 1.58
CA GLY A 123 -0.66 -2.43 0.97
C GLY A 123 -1.15 -2.48 -0.48
N GLN A 124 -1.59 -1.34 -1.05
CA GLN A 124 -1.80 -1.16 -2.49
C GLN A 124 -0.54 -0.62 -3.19
N GLU A 125 0.60 -0.58 -2.48
CA GLU A 125 1.89 -0.28 -3.11
C GLU A 125 2.11 -1.27 -4.24
N CYS A 126 2.40 -0.74 -5.42
CA CYS A 126 2.48 -1.56 -6.62
C CYS A 126 3.85 -2.24 -6.71
N ILE A 127 4.07 -3.21 -5.84
CA ILE A 127 5.31 -3.95 -5.66
C ILE A 127 4.97 -5.43 -5.68
N ASP A 128 5.78 -6.23 -6.37
CA ASP A 128 5.67 -7.68 -6.32
C ASP A 128 6.04 -8.20 -4.92
N CYS A 129 5.20 -9.09 -4.37
CA CYS A 129 5.33 -9.60 -3.01
C CYS A 129 6.63 -10.40 -2.80
N ASP A 130 7.01 -11.22 -3.79
CA ASP A 130 8.29 -11.93 -3.78
C ASP A 130 8.72 -12.22 -5.24
N PRO A 131 9.95 -11.87 -5.64
CA PRO A 131 10.39 -12.01 -7.03
C PRO A 131 10.45 -13.47 -7.54
N VAL A 132 10.68 -14.45 -6.66
CA VAL A 132 10.71 -15.86 -7.04
C VAL A 132 9.30 -16.39 -7.24
N ILE A 133 8.39 -16.08 -6.32
CA ILE A 133 6.96 -16.41 -6.46
C ILE A 133 6.42 -15.77 -7.73
N CYS A 134 6.74 -14.50 -7.97
CA CYS A 134 6.25 -13.78 -9.14
C CYS A 134 6.85 -14.32 -10.45
N SER A 135 8.10 -14.79 -10.45
CA SER A 135 8.64 -15.51 -11.61
C SER A 135 7.84 -16.77 -11.96
N ILE A 136 7.27 -17.46 -10.97
CA ILE A 136 6.43 -18.65 -11.18
C ILE A 136 5.02 -18.24 -11.63
N LEU A 137 4.44 -17.23 -10.98
CA LEU A 137 3.08 -16.74 -11.27
C LEU A 137 2.99 -15.91 -12.57
N LYS A 138 4.12 -15.54 -13.18
CA LYS A 138 4.19 -14.72 -14.40
C LYS A 138 3.33 -15.25 -15.56
N SER A 139 3.21 -16.56 -15.71
CA SER A 139 2.38 -17.15 -16.77
C SER A 139 0.87 -17.13 -16.46
N ASN A 140 0.49 -16.82 -15.22
CA ASN A 140 -0.87 -16.99 -14.69
C ASN A 140 -1.51 -15.65 -14.29
N CYS A 141 -1.14 -14.56 -14.97
CA CYS A 141 -1.60 -13.21 -14.65
C CYS A 141 -3.07 -12.92 -14.96
N GLU A 142 -3.82 -13.89 -15.49
CA GLU A 142 -5.27 -13.82 -15.58
C GLU A 142 -5.95 -14.09 -14.22
N ASN A 143 -5.27 -14.80 -13.32
CA ASN A 143 -5.77 -15.13 -11.98
C ASN A 143 -5.61 -13.94 -11.01
N ASP A 144 -6.64 -13.69 -10.20
CA ASP A 144 -6.68 -12.51 -9.32
C ASP A 144 -5.68 -12.56 -8.16
N GLU A 145 -5.31 -13.75 -7.69
CA GLU A 145 -4.27 -13.91 -6.68
C GLU A 145 -2.89 -13.58 -7.26
N SER A 146 -2.62 -13.98 -8.51
CA SER A 146 -1.38 -13.61 -9.23
C SER A 146 -1.31 -12.11 -9.48
N LYS A 147 -2.42 -11.47 -9.87
CA LYS A 147 -2.52 -10.02 -10.01
C LYS A 147 -2.29 -9.28 -8.70
N ARG A 148 -2.76 -9.83 -7.57
CA ARG A 148 -2.64 -9.23 -6.24
C ARG A 148 -1.25 -9.39 -5.65
N LEU A 149 -0.65 -10.56 -5.76
CA LEU A 149 0.68 -10.86 -5.22
C LEU A 149 1.80 -10.30 -6.10
N CYS A 150 1.58 -10.23 -7.41
CA CYS A 150 2.61 -9.90 -8.39
C CYS A 150 2.15 -8.81 -9.37
N PRO A 151 1.67 -7.65 -8.86
CA PRO A 151 1.07 -6.63 -9.71
C PRO A 151 2.06 -6.03 -10.71
N GLN A 152 3.38 -5.96 -10.41
CA GLN A 152 4.38 -5.50 -11.37
C GLN A 152 4.65 -6.57 -12.43
N THR A 153 4.92 -7.81 -12.02
CA THR A 153 5.17 -8.92 -12.95
C THR A 153 3.97 -9.15 -13.87
N CYS A 154 2.75 -9.01 -13.36
CA CYS A 154 1.53 -9.15 -14.13
C CYS A 154 1.11 -7.90 -14.90
N ASN A 155 1.92 -6.83 -14.88
CA ASN A 155 1.62 -5.54 -15.50
C ASN A 155 0.25 -4.97 -15.10
N VAL A 156 -0.23 -5.35 -13.92
CA VAL A 156 -1.42 -4.76 -13.27
C VAL A 156 -1.05 -3.39 -12.71
N CYS A 157 0.21 -3.24 -12.33
CA CYS A 157 0.81 -1.95 -12.05
C CYS A 157 0.72 -1.07 -13.28
N ARG A 158 -0.20 -0.10 -13.22
CA ARG A 158 -0.06 1.08 -14.04
C ARG A 158 1.13 1.84 -13.49
N PRO A 159 2.22 2.03 -14.27
CA PRO A 159 3.28 2.91 -13.80
C PRO A 159 2.65 4.25 -13.43
N ILE A 160 3.20 4.90 -12.40
CA ILE A 160 2.99 6.34 -12.21
C ILE A 160 3.72 7.04 -13.34
N ASN A 161 3.19 6.91 -14.55
CA ASN A 161 3.46 7.87 -15.58
C ASN A 161 2.47 9.01 -15.33
N ILE A 162 2.80 9.92 -14.42
CA ILE A 162 2.15 11.24 -14.36
C ILE A 162 2.68 12.02 -15.56
N CYS A 163 2.38 11.54 -16.75
CA CYS A 163 2.50 12.24 -18.00
C CYS A 163 1.06 12.30 -18.47
N PHE A 164 0.34 13.23 -17.84
CA PHE A 164 -0.90 13.80 -18.30
C PHE A 164 -1.06 15.15 -17.60
N ASP A 165 -1.74 16.07 -18.24
CA ASP A 165 -2.05 17.37 -17.67
C ASP A 165 -3.19 17.23 -16.66
N THR A 166 -3.02 17.75 -15.45
CA THR A 166 -4.03 17.70 -14.38
C THR A 166 -5.02 18.88 -14.44
N THR A 167 -4.84 19.79 -15.41
CA THR A 167 -5.70 20.94 -15.66
C THR A 167 -5.93 21.16 -17.16
N GLU A 168 -7.12 21.61 -17.52
CA GLU A 168 -7.50 21.93 -18.90
C GLU A 168 -6.72 23.13 -19.48
N TYR A 169 -6.14 23.98 -18.64
CA TYR A 169 -5.44 25.20 -19.07
C TYR A 169 -4.03 24.96 -19.60
N CYS A 170 -3.52 23.73 -19.52
CA CYS A 170 -2.14 23.43 -19.91
C CYS A 170 -1.84 23.81 -21.36
N SER A 171 -2.79 23.55 -22.28
CA SER A 171 -2.66 23.96 -23.69
C SER A 171 -2.38 25.46 -23.86
N SER A 172 -3.00 26.30 -23.02
CA SER A 172 -2.81 27.76 -23.03
C SER A 172 -1.51 28.20 -22.33
N LEU A 173 -0.96 27.38 -21.45
CA LEU A 173 0.25 27.65 -20.68
C LEU A 173 1.52 27.03 -21.29
N LYS A 174 1.40 26.38 -22.45
CA LYS A 174 2.50 25.70 -23.15
C LYS A 174 3.74 26.57 -23.37
N ASN A 175 3.56 27.85 -23.68
CA ASN A 175 4.68 28.77 -23.92
C ASN A 175 5.33 29.26 -22.62
N SER A 176 4.74 28.95 -21.47
CA SER A 176 5.19 29.36 -20.14
C SER A 176 5.95 28.26 -19.41
N CYS A 177 6.14 27.09 -20.03
CA CYS A 177 6.80 25.93 -19.42
C CYS A 177 8.23 26.22 -18.93
N ASP A 178 8.91 27.19 -19.54
CA ASP A 178 10.24 27.64 -19.14
C ASP A 178 10.25 28.92 -18.28
N ASP A 179 9.09 29.55 -18.00
CA ASP A 179 9.02 30.71 -17.09
C ASP A 179 9.40 30.26 -15.67
N PRO A 180 10.49 30.77 -15.07
CA PRO A 180 10.95 30.33 -13.75
C PRO A 180 9.91 30.47 -12.63
N ARG A 181 8.95 31.39 -12.78
CA ARG A 181 7.88 31.62 -11.79
C ARG A 181 6.75 30.61 -11.92
N LEU A 182 6.51 30.10 -13.12
CA LEU A 182 5.43 29.14 -13.42
C LEU A 182 5.92 27.71 -13.50
N LYS A 183 7.22 27.50 -13.70
CA LYS A 183 7.85 26.18 -13.81
C LYS A 183 7.49 25.23 -12.66
N PRO A 184 7.52 25.62 -11.36
CA PRO A 184 7.15 24.71 -10.28
C PRO A 184 5.70 24.22 -10.36
N ILE A 185 4.78 25.10 -10.76
CA ILE A 185 3.36 24.74 -10.85
C ILE A 185 3.06 23.97 -12.15
N LEU A 186 3.67 24.34 -13.27
CA LEU A 186 3.53 23.63 -14.55
C LEU A 186 4.19 22.23 -14.52
N GLN A 187 5.26 22.05 -13.74
CA GLN A 187 5.84 20.72 -13.46
C GLN A 187 4.87 19.81 -12.70
N LEU A 188 4.01 20.39 -11.84
CA LEU A 188 3.02 19.64 -11.09
C LEU A 188 1.74 19.38 -11.91
N SER A 189 1.34 20.33 -12.76
CA SER A 189 0.02 20.32 -13.38
C SER A 189 -0.01 20.11 -14.89
N CYS A 190 1.09 20.36 -15.61
CA CYS A 190 1.14 20.37 -17.08
C CYS A 190 2.31 19.54 -17.64
N ASN A 191 2.54 18.36 -17.04
CA ASN A 191 3.74 17.56 -17.31
C ASN A 191 3.81 17.08 -18.77
N GLU A 192 2.67 16.76 -19.40
CA GLU A 192 2.60 16.43 -20.83
C GLU A 192 2.83 17.66 -21.70
N THR A 193 2.04 18.71 -21.51
CA THR A 193 2.10 19.87 -22.39
C THR A 193 3.47 20.54 -22.35
N CYS A 194 4.15 20.49 -21.20
CA CYS A 194 5.51 21.01 -21.04
C CYS A 194 6.62 20.02 -21.43
N GLY A 195 6.28 18.82 -21.90
CA GLY A 195 7.26 17.81 -22.30
C GLY A 195 8.20 17.37 -21.17
N MET A 196 7.76 17.55 -19.92
CA MET A 196 8.54 17.29 -18.71
C MET A 196 8.43 15.83 -18.26
N CYS A 197 7.63 15.05 -18.97
CA CYS A 197 7.46 13.60 -18.86
C CYS A 197 8.74 12.76 -19.00
N HIS A 198 9.85 13.39 -19.36
CA HIS A 198 11.16 12.75 -19.49
C HIS A 198 12.23 13.42 -18.62
N SER A 199 11.84 14.09 -17.53
CA SER A 199 12.72 14.06 -16.36
C SER A 199 12.67 12.61 -15.92
N GLU A 200 13.74 11.88 -16.22
CA GLU A 200 13.91 10.46 -15.92
C GLU A 200 13.11 10.10 -14.70
N SER A 201 12.33 9.01 -14.77
CA SER A 201 11.97 8.21 -13.60
C SER A 201 13.00 8.54 -12.53
N SER A 202 12.62 9.34 -11.50
CA SER A 202 13.51 9.57 -10.35
C SER A 202 14.09 8.22 -10.12
N PRO A 203 15.42 8.01 -10.34
CA PRO A 203 15.92 6.70 -10.66
C PRO A 203 15.24 5.86 -9.62
N MET A 204 14.45 4.85 -10.07
CA MET A 204 14.45 3.65 -9.27
C MET A 204 15.91 3.58 -8.93
N ILE A 205 16.21 3.61 -7.64
CA ILE A 205 17.38 2.92 -7.23
C ILE A 205 17.06 1.50 -7.75
N LYS A 206 17.27 1.22 -9.06
CA LYS A 206 18.28 0.29 -9.51
C LYS A 206 19.27 0.47 -8.41
N PRO A 207 19.35 -0.48 -7.47
CA PRO A 207 20.59 -0.59 -6.76
C PRO A 207 21.58 -0.44 -7.90
N LYS A 208 22.38 0.64 -7.84
CA LYS A 208 23.68 0.62 -8.49
C LYS A 208 24.08 -0.84 -8.28
N PRO A 209 24.37 -1.63 -9.32
CA PRO A 209 25.06 -2.86 -9.06
C PRO A 209 26.36 -2.36 -8.44
N THR A 210 26.35 -2.18 -7.11
CA THR A 210 27.36 -2.73 -6.27
C THR A 210 27.46 -4.10 -6.88
N VAL A 211 28.52 -4.25 -7.65
CA VAL A 211 29.14 -5.52 -7.90
C VAL A 211 29.42 -6.04 -6.50
N GLU A 212 28.35 -6.46 -5.81
CA GLU A 212 28.36 -7.19 -4.59
C GLU A 212 28.86 -8.50 -5.11
N TYR A 213 30.16 -8.65 -4.95
CA TYR A 213 30.94 -9.79 -5.38
C TYR A 213 30.06 -11.02 -5.23
N CYS A 214 29.66 -11.62 -6.36
CA CYS A 214 28.96 -12.89 -6.33
C CYS A 214 29.98 -13.92 -5.84
N VAL A 215 30.03 -14.08 -4.53
CA VAL A 215 30.97 -14.96 -3.82
C VAL A 215 30.19 -15.83 -2.86
N ASP A 216 30.75 -16.99 -2.62
CA ASP A 216 30.28 -17.83 -1.53
C ASP A 216 30.79 -17.23 -0.21
N ALA A 217 29.89 -17.09 0.75
CA ALA A 217 30.22 -16.67 2.12
C ALA A 217 30.80 -17.83 2.96
N ASP A 218 30.71 -19.08 2.48
CA ASP A 218 31.28 -20.25 3.12
C ASP A 218 32.21 -21.01 2.16
N PRO A 219 33.46 -21.35 2.55
CA PRO A 219 34.39 -22.08 1.69
C PRO A 219 33.91 -23.49 1.33
N ARG A 220 32.90 -24.04 2.02
CA ARG A 220 32.34 -25.37 1.75
C ARG A 220 31.27 -25.38 0.66
N CYS A 221 30.87 -24.21 0.14
CA CYS A 221 29.76 -24.08 -0.81
C CYS A 221 29.92 -24.94 -2.06
N ALA A 222 31.13 -25.09 -2.60
CA ALA A 222 31.38 -25.99 -3.75
C ALA A 222 31.02 -27.45 -3.43
N SER A 223 31.42 -27.94 -2.24
CA SER A 223 31.09 -29.30 -1.80
C SER A 223 29.60 -29.45 -1.52
N TRP A 224 28.98 -28.46 -0.88
CA TRP A 224 27.55 -28.49 -0.59
C TRP A 224 26.70 -28.48 -1.85
N ALA A 225 27.02 -27.63 -2.82
CA ALA A 225 26.36 -27.58 -4.12
C ALA A 225 26.47 -28.94 -4.84
N ALA A 226 27.65 -29.56 -4.84
CA ALA A 226 27.85 -30.90 -5.40
C ALA A 226 27.01 -31.99 -4.69
N ASN A 227 26.71 -31.81 -3.40
CA ASN A 227 25.89 -32.73 -2.60
C ASN A 227 24.40 -32.34 -2.56
N GLY A 228 23.94 -31.48 -3.46
CA GLY A 228 22.51 -31.18 -3.62
C GLY A 228 21.96 -30.09 -2.68
N PHE A 229 22.81 -29.36 -1.95
CA PHE A 229 22.42 -28.26 -1.07
C PHE A 229 21.49 -27.25 -1.76
N CYS A 230 21.85 -26.82 -2.98
CA CYS A 230 21.12 -25.78 -3.71
C CYS A 230 19.69 -26.19 -4.13
N ARG A 231 19.38 -27.49 -4.11
CA ARG A 231 18.08 -28.06 -4.52
C ARG A 231 17.28 -28.63 -3.36
N ASN A 232 17.85 -28.64 -2.15
CA ASN A 232 17.22 -29.20 -0.97
C ASN A 232 16.46 -28.10 -0.20
N SER A 233 15.14 -28.27 -0.07
CA SER A 233 14.24 -27.31 0.59
C SER A 233 14.58 -27.05 2.06
N PHE A 234 15.24 -28.00 2.74
CA PHE A 234 15.69 -27.84 4.12
C PHE A 234 16.72 -26.70 4.29
N TYR A 235 17.51 -26.41 3.25
CA TYR A 235 18.57 -25.40 3.30
C TYR A 235 18.18 -24.04 2.71
N ARG A 236 16.87 -23.81 2.46
CA ARG A 236 16.37 -22.60 1.77
C ARG A 236 16.81 -21.29 2.44
N SER A 237 16.83 -21.23 3.77
CA SER A 237 17.27 -20.04 4.52
C SER A 237 18.79 -19.81 4.52
N LEU A 238 19.56 -20.76 4.00
CA LEU A 238 21.03 -20.73 3.95
C LEU A 238 21.56 -20.54 2.52
N LEU A 239 20.68 -20.44 1.51
CA LEU A 239 21.07 -20.28 0.10
C LEU A 239 21.87 -18.98 -0.16
N ASN A 240 21.60 -17.93 0.62
CA ASN A 240 22.37 -16.69 0.60
C ASN A 240 23.85 -16.85 1.01
N LYS A 241 24.23 -17.98 1.62
CA LYS A 241 25.65 -18.27 1.93
C LYS A 241 26.44 -18.81 0.74
N CYS A 242 25.76 -19.37 -0.26
CA CYS A 242 26.38 -20.05 -1.39
C CYS A 242 25.84 -19.52 -2.72
N MET A 243 25.63 -18.21 -2.81
CA MET A 243 24.94 -17.60 -3.96
C MET A 243 25.64 -17.91 -5.28
N LYS A 244 26.99 -17.91 -5.30
CA LYS A 244 27.78 -18.24 -6.48
C LYS A 244 27.73 -19.73 -6.81
N SER A 245 27.99 -20.60 -5.83
CA SER A 245 27.96 -22.06 -6.01
C SER A 245 26.56 -22.59 -6.36
N CYS A 246 25.49 -21.85 -6.01
CA CYS A 246 24.11 -22.19 -6.32
C CYS A 246 23.51 -21.43 -7.50
N HIS A 247 24.29 -20.61 -8.22
CA HIS A 247 23.84 -19.83 -9.38
C HIS A 247 22.63 -18.91 -9.08
N LEU A 248 22.62 -18.32 -7.89
CA LEU A 248 21.60 -17.34 -7.44
C LEU A 248 22.04 -15.89 -7.70
N CYS A 249 23.34 -15.75 -7.96
CA CYS A 249 23.99 -14.75 -8.78
C CYS A 249 25.02 -15.52 -9.65
#